data_AF-A0A091NLK1-F1
#
_entry.id   AF-A0A091NLK1-F1
#
_cell.length_a   1.000
_cell.length_b   1.000
_cell.length_c   1.000
_cell.angle_alpha   90.00
_cell.angle_beta   90.00
_cell.angle_gamma   90.00
#
_symmetry.space_group_name_H-M   'P 1'
#
loop_
_entity.id
_entity.type
_entity.pdbx_description
1 polymer ?
#
loop_
_entity_poly.entity_id
_entity_poly.type
_entity_poly.pdbx_seq_one_letter_code
_entity_poly.pdbx_strand_id
1 'polypeptide(L)'
;IAKEVAKLLEMKAQLGGDEGKHKFVLKTPKGTRDYSPKQMAIRERVFDAIITCFKRHGAEVIDTPVFELKETLTGKYGEDSKLIYDLKDQGGELLSLRYDLTVPFARYLAMNKITNIKRYHIAKVYRRDNPAMTRGRYREFYQCDFDIAGQFDPMIPDAECLKIVHEILSDLQLGDFLIKVNDRRILDGMFAVCGVPDSKFRTICSSVDKLDKMPWEEVRSEMVGEKGLSPEAADRIGDYVQLHGEHCGVEPLASFCQARQGGPAAEGCKNDHVGEPVSVGSVAGGGRYDGLVGMFDPKGRKVPCVGVSIGIERIFSILEQRVEASEEKIRTTETQVLVASAQKKLLEERLKLVAELWDAGIKAEVLYKKNPKLLNQLQYCEETGIPLVAIVGEQELKDGVIKLRVVATREEVNIRRESLVEEIRMRTSR
;
A
#
# COMPACT_ATOMS: atom_id res chain seq x y z
N ILE A 1 30.75 -29.28 -1.51
CA ILE A 1 29.29 -29.01 -1.65
C ILE A 1 28.46 -30.29 -1.53
N ALA A 2 28.49 -31.24 -2.48
CA ALA A 2 27.68 -32.46 -2.40
C ALA A 2 27.93 -33.31 -1.11
N LYS A 3 29.19 -33.46 -0.70
CA LYS A 3 29.55 -34.11 0.58
C LYS A 3 29.06 -33.34 1.82
N GLU A 4 29.09 -32.00 1.77
CA GLU A 4 28.61 -31.13 2.86
C GLU A 4 27.10 -31.26 3.04
N VAL A 5 26.35 -31.28 1.92
CA VAL A 5 24.90 -31.45 1.89
C VAL A 5 24.52 -32.84 2.42
N ALA A 6 25.25 -33.88 2.05
CA ALA A 6 25.03 -35.23 2.58
C ALA A 6 25.24 -35.30 4.11
N LYS A 7 26.30 -34.65 4.60
CA LYS A 7 26.61 -34.59 6.04
C LYS A 7 25.55 -33.83 6.84
N LEU A 8 25.03 -32.73 6.28
CA LEU A 8 23.91 -31.98 6.88
C LEU A 8 22.61 -32.79 6.91
N LEU A 9 22.34 -33.60 5.88
CA LEU A 9 21.17 -34.50 5.83
C LEU A 9 21.28 -35.63 6.87
N GLU A 10 22.47 -36.20 7.08
CA GLU A 10 22.72 -37.19 8.13
C GLU A 10 22.56 -36.59 9.53
N MET A 11 23.11 -35.39 9.78
CA MET A 11 22.93 -34.69 11.06
C MET A 11 21.45 -34.37 11.33
N LYS A 12 20.70 -33.98 10.29
CA LYS A 12 19.25 -33.76 10.38
C LYS A 12 18.49 -35.05 10.72
N ALA A 13 18.93 -36.20 10.22
CA ALA A 13 18.33 -37.49 10.54
C ALA A 13 18.61 -37.93 12.00
N GLN A 14 19.78 -37.57 12.54
CA GLN A 14 20.16 -37.91 13.92
C GLN A 14 19.52 -37.00 14.99
N LEU A 15 19.10 -35.79 14.61
CA LEU A 15 18.43 -34.82 15.51
C LEU A 15 16.90 -35.00 15.60
N GLY A 16 16.33 -35.98 14.89
CA GLY A 16 14.89 -36.24 14.86
C GLY A 16 14.39 -37.00 16.09
N GLY A 17 14.12 -36.26 17.17
CA GLY A 17 13.22 -36.72 18.24
C GLY A 17 11.80 -36.93 17.71
N ASP A 18 11.04 -37.74 18.44
CA ASP A 18 9.75 -38.37 18.12
C ASP A 18 8.57 -37.39 17.88
N GLU A 19 8.65 -36.54 16.85
CA GLU A 19 7.48 -35.83 16.30
C GLU A 19 7.17 -36.42 14.92
N GLY A 20 6.01 -37.07 14.82
CA GLY A 20 5.59 -37.89 13.69
C GLY A 20 5.82 -37.24 12.32
N LYS A 21 6.05 -38.08 11.30
CA LYS A 21 6.32 -37.76 9.88
C LYS A 21 5.49 -36.57 9.35
N HIS A 22 5.84 -35.35 9.72
CA HIS A 22 5.30 -34.15 9.10
C HIS A 22 5.97 -34.06 7.74
N LYS A 23 5.22 -34.44 6.70
CA LYS A 23 5.63 -34.19 5.32
C LYS A 23 5.90 -32.69 5.21
N PHE A 24 7.17 -32.34 5.04
CA PHE A 24 7.58 -30.95 4.86
C PHE A 24 6.80 -30.35 3.68
N VAL A 25 6.07 -29.26 3.94
CA VAL A 25 5.29 -28.55 2.92
C VAL A 25 5.96 -27.21 2.67
N LEU A 26 6.39 -26.99 1.42
CA LEU A 26 6.90 -25.71 0.98
C LEU A 26 5.74 -24.74 0.79
N LYS A 27 5.56 -23.80 1.73
CA LYS A 27 4.54 -22.74 1.65
C LYS A 27 4.94 -21.54 2.50
N THR A 28 4.42 -20.37 2.13
CA THR A 28 4.42 -19.20 3.01
C THR A 28 3.44 -19.40 4.18
N PRO A 29 3.61 -18.66 5.29
CA PRO A 29 2.60 -18.57 6.34
C PRO A 29 1.20 -18.23 5.79
N LYS A 30 0.15 -18.76 6.44
CA LYS A 30 -1.24 -18.49 6.02
C LYS A 30 -1.50 -16.98 6.03
N GLY A 31 -2.00 -16.46 4.90
CA GLY A 31 -2.34 -15.05 4.74
C GLY A 31 -1.14 -14.15 4.42
N THR A 32 0.03 -14.71 4.08
CA THR A 32 1.18 -13.99 3.53
C THR A 32 1.53 -14.52 2.15
N ARG A 33 2.26 -13.74 1.35
CA ARG A 33 2.67 -14.13 -0.01
C ARG A 33 4.04 -13.55 -0.36
N ASP A 34 4.73 -14.22 -1.25
CA ASP A 34 5.87 -13.66 -1.95
C ASP A 34 5.38 -12.71 -3.05
N TYR A 35 6.23 -11.75 -3.43
CA TYR A 35 5.99 -10.85 -4.55
C TYR A 35 6.97 -11.17 -5.67
N SER A 36 6.44 -11.60 -6.80
CA SER A 36 7.26 -11.89 -7.99
C SER A 36 7.82 -10.60 -8.62
N PRO A 37 8.85 -10.66 -9.48
CA PRO A 37 9.42 -9.48 -10.12
C PRO A 37 8.38 -8.62 -10.88
N LYS A 38 7.39 -9.24 -11.51
CA LYS A 38 6.29 -8.52 -12.18
C LYS A 38 5.42 -7.73 -11.20
N GLN A 39 5.07 -8.36 -10.08
CA GLN A 39 4.29 -7.70 -9.02
C GLN A 39 5.09 -6.56 -8.39
N MET A 40 6.40 -6.77 -8.16
CA MET A 40 7.29 -5.73 -7.64
C MET A 40 7.40 -4.54 -8.59
N ALA A 41 7.54 -4.75 -9.89
CA ALA A 41 7.57 -3.67 -10.88
C ALA A 41 6.28 -2.81 -10.87
N ILE A 42 5.11 -3.43 -10.68
CA ILE A 42 3.84 -2.70 -10.53
C ILE A 42 3.83 -1.93 -9.21
N ARG A 43 4.27 -2.57 -8.12
CA ARG A 43 4.29 -1.98 -6.78
C ARG A 43 5.19 -0.76 -6.70
N GLU A 44 6.38 -0.84 -7.28
CA GLU A 44 7.34 0.27 -7.34
C GLU A 44 6.72 1.48 -8.02
N ARG A 45 6.05 1.31 -9.17
CA ARG A 45 5.35 2.42 -9.86
C ARG A 45 4.29 3.09 -8.99
N VAL A 46 3.49 2.30 -8.26
CA VAL A 46 2.47 2.84 -7.36
C VAL A 46 3.10 3.54 -6.16
N PHE A 47 4.14 2.94 -5.57
CA PHE A 47 4.86 3.55 -4.46
C PHE A 47 5.50 4.87 -4.90
N ASP A 48 6.08 4.94 -6.10
CA ASP A 48 6.68 6.17 -6.63
C ASP A 48 5.64 7.27 -6.79
N ALA A 49 4.45 6.96 -7.30
CA ALA A 49 3.36 7.94 -7.40
C ALA A 49 2.94 8.47 -6.02
N ILE A 50 2.76 7.56 -5.05
CA ILE A 50 2.39 7.90 -3.66
C ILE A 50 3.48 8.74 -2.99
N ILE A 51 4.75 8.30 -3.07
CA ILE A 51 5.90 8.99 -2.48
C ILE A 51 6.10 10.35 -3.11
N THR A 52 5.94 10.47 -4.43
CA THR A 52 6.04 11.76 -5.14
C THR A 52 4.99 12.74 -4.64
N CYS A 53 3.74 12.29 -4.45
CA CYS A 53 2.68 13.10 -3.86
C CYS A 53 3.02 13.51 -2.41
N PHE A 54 3.42 12.57 -1.56
CA PHE A 54 3.80 12.88 -0.17
C PHE A 54 4.96 13.88 -0.08
N LYS A 55 5.99 13.72 -0.92
CA LYS A 55 7.12 14.67 -1.01
C LYS A 55 6.71 16.02 -1.56
N ARG A 56 5.80 16.07 -2.55
CA ARG A 56 5.22 17.32 -3.08
C ARG A 56 4.50 18.11 -1.99
N HIS A 57 3.87 17.42 -1.05
CA HIS A 57 3.28 18.00 0.15
C HIS A 57 4.29 18.28 1.29
N GLY A 58 5.59 18.11 1.05
CA GLY A 58 6.64 18.47 2.02
C GLY A 58 6.66 17.58 3.27
N ALA A 59 6.18 16.33 3.18
CA ALA A 59 6.26 15.41 4.30
C ALA A 59 7.66 14.78 4.43
N GLU A 60 8.11 14.70 5.68
CA GLU A 60 9.28 13.92 6.08
C GLU A 60 8.96 12.42 6.06
N VAL A 61 9.99 11.58 6.08
CA VAL A 61 9.81 10.12 6.19
C VAL A 61 10.42 9.64 7.49
N ILE A 62 9.70 8.76 8.18
CA ILE A 62 10.21 8.02 9.34
C ILE A 62 10.06 6.53 9.10
N ASP A 63 10.78 5.74 9.90
CA ASP A 63 10.51 4.31 10.03
C ASP A 63 10.53 3.91 11.51
N THR A 64 9.77 2.87 11.84
CA THR A 64 9.71 2.31 13.20
C THR A 64 10.02 0.82 13.14
N PRO A 65 10.47 0.22 14.26
CA PRO A 65 10.62 -1.23 14.34
C PRO A 65 9.34 -1.98 13.95
N VAL A 66 9.49 -3.20 13.41
CA VAL A 66 8.36 -4.03 12.99
C VAL A 66 7.52 -4.53 14.18
N PHE A 67 8.14 -4.63 15.35
CA PHE A 67 7.51 -4.96 16.62
C PHE A 67 7.63 -3.78 17.58
N GLU A 68 6.62 -3.64 18.43
CA GLU A 68 6.59 -2.70 19.54
C GLU A 68 6.52 -3.51 20.85
N LEU A 69 6.81 -2.86 21.99
CA LEU A 69 6.46 -3.43 23.28
C LEU A 69 4.96 -3.76 23.31
N LYS A 70 4.61 -4.93 23.83
CA LYS A 70 3.21 -5.39 23.87
C LYS A 70 2.28 -4.40 24.55
N GLU A 71 2.75 -3.75 25.62
CA GLU A 71 2.02 -2.72 26.34
C GLU A 71 1.71 -1.48 25.50
N THR A 72 2.58 -1.11 24.54
CA THR A 72 2.37 0.01 23.63
C THR A 72 1.10 -0.18 22.80
N LEU A 73 0.83 -1.41 22.38
CA LEU A 73 -0.30 -1.76 21.51
C LEU A 73 -1.57 -2.11 22.29
N THR A 74 -1.46 -2.40 23.59
CA THR A 74 -2.58 -2.87 24.42
C THR A 74 -3.57 -1.75 24.69
N GLY A 75 -4.87 -2.02 24.51
CA GLY A 75 -5.95 -1.09 24.84
C GLY A 75 -6.15 0.07 23.85
N LYS A 76 -5.40 0.10 22.74
CA LYS A 76 -5.52 1.15 21.70
C LYS A 76 -6.55 0.80 20.61
N TYR A 77 -6.78 -0.49 20.38
CA TYR A 77 -7.56 -0.99 19.24
C TYR A 77 -8.92 -1.57 19.62
N GLY A 78 -9.37 -1.43 20.87
CA GLY A 78 -10.64 -2.02 21.31
C GLY A 78 -10.70 -3.53 21.08
N GLU A 79 -11.75 -4.02 20.43
CA GLU A 79 -11.97 -5.44 20.14
C GLU A 79 -10.90 -6.05 19.21
N ASP A 80 -10.32 -5.23 18.33
CA ASP A 80 -9.30 -5.65 17.36
C ASP A 80 -7.96 -5.99 18.01
N SER A 81 -7.75 -5.62 19.29
CA SER A 81 -6.55 -5.97 20.05
C SER A 81 -6.29 -7.49 20.09
N LYS A 82 -7.35 -8.32 19.96
CA LYS A 82 -7.26 -9.79 19.91
C LYS A 82 -6.56 -10.31 18.64
N LEU A 83 -6.45 -9.47 17.62
CA LEU A 83 -5.90 -9.83 16.31
C LEU A 83 -4.40 -9.52 16.20
N ILE A 84 -3.74 -9.11 17.28
CA ILE A 84 -2.32 -8.79 17.28
C ILE A 84 -1.47 -10.08 17.30
N TYR A 85 -0.35 -10.07 16.57
CA TYR A 85 0.66 -11.13 16.64
C TYR A 85 1.64 -10.86 17.79
N ASP A 86 1.64 -11.74 18.78
CA ASP A 86 2.62 -11.71 19.88
C ASP A 86 3.85 -12.56 19.52
N LEU A 87 5.02 -12.09 19.90
CA LEU A 87 6.27 -12.86 19.83
C LEU A 87 6.34 -13.82 21.01
N LYS A 88 7.09 -14.91 20.84
CA LYS A 88 7.32 -15.89 21.90
C LYS A 88 8.12 -15.24 23.04
N ASP A 89 7.72 -15.49 24.27
CA ASP A 89 8.55 -15.14 25.43
C ASP A 89 9.83 -15.98 25.44
N GLN A 90 10.96 -15.29 25.45
CA GLN A 90 12.30 -15.87 25.47
C GLN A 90 13.13 -15.36 26.67
N GLY A 91 12.47 -14.84 27.72
CA GLY A 91 13.10 -14.33 28.94
C GLY A 91 13.46 -12.85 28.91
N GLY A 92 12.89 -12.08 27.97
CA GLY A 92 13.13 -10.65 27.78
C GLY A 92 11.83 -9.84 27.76
N GLU A 93 11.86 -8.71 27.04
CA GLU A 93 10.68 -7.87 26.86
C GLU A 93 9.58 -8.58 26.06
N LEU A 94 8.32 -8.35 26.44
CA LEU A 94 7.18 -8.87 25.70
C LEU A 94 6.91 -7.98 24.48
N LEU A 95 6.96 -8.58 23.29
CA LEU A 95 6.87 -7.87 22.02
C LEU A 95 5.68 -8.34 21.20
N SER A 96 5.15 -7.43 20.40
CA SER A 96 4.05 -7.68 19.47
C SER A 96 4.30 -6.98 18.14
N LEU A 97 3.93 -7.61 17.02
CA LEU A 97 4.03 -6.98 15.70
C LEU A 97 3.03 -5.82 15.60
N ARG A 98 3.44 -4.73 14.94
CA ARG A 98 2.58 -3.55 14.74
C ARG A 98 1.33 -3.89 13.93
N TYR A 99 0.18 -3.47 14.45
CA TYR A 99 -1.15 -3.66 13.83
C TYR A 99 -1.45 -2.59 12.77
N ASP A 100 -0.95 -1.38 12.99
CA ASP A 100 -0.98 -0.22 12.10
C ASP A 100 0.33 0.58 12.18
N LEU A 101 0.37 1.75 11.52
CA LEU A 101 1.49 2.71 11.61
C LEU A 101 1.15 3.94 12.49
N THR A 102 -0.13 4.17 12.79
CA THR A 102 -0.61 5.32 13.56
C THR A 102 -0.23 5.24 15.05
N VAL A 103 -0.34 4.06 15.68
CA VAL A 103 0.07 3.88 17.09
C VAL A 103 1.59 3.96 17.26
N PRO A 104 2.43 3.29 16.42
CA PRO A 104 3.87 3.53 16.41
C PRO A 104 4.25 5.00 16.25
N PHE A 105 3.50 5.75 15.42
CA PHE A 105 3.72 7.19 15.26
C PHE A 105 3.37 7.99 16.51
N ALA A 106 2.24 7.72 17.16
CA ALA A 106 1.89 8.40 18.41
C ALA A 106 2.94 8.15 19.52
N ARG A 107 3.44 6.91 19.62
CA ARG A 107 4.57 6.57 20.50
C ARG A 107 5.84 7.32 20.11
N TYR A 108 6.16 7.43 18.81
CA TYR A 108 7.31 8.18 18.31
C TYR A 108 7.25 9.65 18.71
N LEU A 109 6.09 10.30 18.56
CA LEU A 109 5.89 11.69 18.96
C LEU A 109 6.12 11.89 20.46
N ALA A 110 5.47 11.07 21.29
CA ALA A 110 5.56 11.17 22.74
C ALA A 110 6.99 10.92 23.25
N MET A 111 7.64 9.87 22.77
CA MET A 111 9.01 9.50 23.17
C MET A 111 10.03 10.61 22.85
N ASN A 112 9.91 11.21 21.66
CA ASN A 112 10.82 12.28 21.21
C ASN A 112 10.34 13.68 21.62
N LYS A 113 9.21 13.78 22.34
CA LYS A 113 8.58 15.04 22.79
C LYS A 113 8.23 16.00 21.64
N ILE A 114 8.02 15.47 20.43
CA ILE A 114 7.69 16.24 19.23
C ILE A 114 6.24 16.72 19.31
N THR A 115 6.01 17.99 19.02
CA THR A 115 4.67 18.62 19.02
C THR A 115 4.20 19.03 17.64
N ASN A 116 5.08 19.05 16.64
CA ASN A 116 4.74 19.38 15.27
C ASN A 116 5.63 18.54 14.33
N ILE A 117 5.00 17.79 13.43
CA ILE A 117 5.67 17.09 12.34
C ILE A 117 4.63 16.74 11.26
N LYS A 118 5.06 16.82 10.00
CA LYS A 118 4.31 16.32 8.85
C LYS A 118 5.10 15.18 8.22
N ARG A 119 4.56 13.97 8.25
CA ARG A 119 5.30 12.77 7.86
C ARG A 119 4.50 11.80 7.01
N TYR A 120 5.19 11.01 6.22
CA TYR A 120 4.67 9.77 5.66
C TYR A 120 5.45 8.55 6.19
N HIS A 121 4.78 7.39 6.20
CA HIS A 121 5.37 6.11 6.56
C HIS A 121 4.77 5.02 5.68
N ILE A 122 5.61 4.32 4.92
CA ILE A 122 5.20 3.21 4.05
C ILE A 122 5.83 1.94 4.59
N ALA A 123 5.00 1.05 5.11
CA ALA A 123 5.48 -0.11 5.84
C ALA A 123 4.44 -1.24 5.87
N LYS A 124 4.93 -2.47 6.06
CA LYS A 124 4.07 -3.62 6.33
C LYS A 124 3.50 -3.59 7.75
N VAL A 125 2.27 -4.07 7.88
CA VAL A 125 1.54 -4.25 9.14
C VAL A 125 0.97 -5.66 9.22
N TYR A 126 0.64 -6.10 10.44
CA TYR A 126 0.37 -7.49 10.75
C TYR A 126 -0.93 -7.64 11.53
N ARG A 127 -1.90 -8.35 10.94
CA ARG A 127 -3.22 -8.58 11.56
C ARG A 127 -3.58 -10.05 11.45
N ARG A 128 -3.93 -10.70 12.56
CA ARG A 128 -4.34 -12.12 12.62
C ARG A 128 -5.76 -12.35 12.10
N ASP A 129 -6.14 -11.58 11.11
CA ASP A 129 -7.46 -11.62 10.50
C ASP A 129 -7.73 -12.96 9.81
N ASN A 130 -8.98 -13.21 9.44
CA ASN A 130 -9.35 -14.33 8.59
C ASN A 130 -9.10 -13.93 7.12
N PRO A 131 -8.03 -14.45 6.48
CA PRO A 131 -7.62 -13.98 5.17
C PRO A 131 -8.64 -14.40 4.12
N ALA A 132 -8.94 -13.47 3.21
CA ALA A 132 -9.78 -13.68 2.03
C ALA A 132 -8.98 -13.24 0.80
N MET A 133 -8.20 -14.16 0.24
CA MET A 133 -7.23 -13.86 -0.82
C MET A 133 -7.90 -13.29 -2.08
N THR A 134 -9.11 -13.75 -2.40
CA THR A 134 -9.92 -13.25 -3.53
C THR A 134 -10.39 -11.81 -3.36
N ARG A 135 -10.37 -11.28 -2.13
CA ARG A 135 -10.79 -9.92 -1.79
C ARG A 135 -9.63 -9.02 -1.32
N GLY A 136 -8.38 -9.48 -1.48
CA GLY A 136 -7.18 -8.74 -1.07
C GLY A 136 -7.01 -8.60 0.45
N ARG A 137 -7.64 -9.46 1.25
CA ARG A 137 -7.53 -9.44 2.73
C ARG A 137 -6.44 -10.39 3.18
N TYR A 138 -5.27 -9.84 3.52
CA TYR A 138 -4.08 -10.56 3.95
C TYR A 138 -3.81 -10.37 5.45
N ARG A 139 -2.92 -11.18 6.00
CA ARG A 139 -2.42 -11.06 7.38
C ARG A 139 -1.16 -10.22 7.48
N GLU A 140 -0.41 -10.15 6.40
CA GLU A 140 0.69 -9.21 6.17
C GLU A 140 0.34 -8.39 4.92
N PHE A 141 0.37 -7.07 5.05
CA PHE A 141 0.12 -6.16 3.94
C PHE A 141 0.73 -4.78 4.22
N TYR A 142 0.88 -3.97 3.19
CA TYR A 142 1.37 -2.61 3.32
C TYR A 142 0.27 -1.62 3.68
N GLN A 143 0.62 -0.64 4.51
CA GLN A 143 -0.06 0.63 4.65
C GLN A 143 0.86 1.76 4.14
N CYS A 144 0.24 2.80 3.59
CA CYS A 144 0.90 4.04 3.19
C CYS A 144 0.24 5.18 3.93
N ASP A 145 0.80 5.53 5.08
CA ASP A 145 0.24 6.53 5.99
C ASP A 145 0.87 7.89 5.74
N PHE A 146 0.05 8.94 5.79
CA PHE A 146 0.45 10.34 5.80
C PHE A 146 -0.26 11.04 6.94
N ASP A 147 0.48 11.75 7.78
CA ASP A 147 -0.06 12.36 8.98
C ASP A 147 0.55 13.74 9.23
N ILE A 148 -0.30 14.65 9.68
CA ILE A 148 0.04 16.00 10.12
C ILE A 148 -0.27 16.08 11.62
N ALA A 149 0.77 16.17 12.43
CA ALA A 149 0.68 16.34 13.87
C ALA A 149 1.03 17.79 14.23
N GLY A 150 0.19 18.43 15.04
CA GLY A 150 0.43 19.78 15.55
C GLY A 150 -0.85 20.58 15.77
N GLN A 151 -0.72 21.67 16.53
CA GLN A 151 -1.79 22.65 16.70
C GLN A 151 -1.74 23.64 15.54
N PHE A 152 -2.80 23.66 14.74
CA PHE A 152 -2.97 24.54 13.59
C PHE A 152 -4.35 25.17 13.60
N ASP A 153 -4.59 26.09 12.67
CA ASP A 153 -5.92 26.64 12.43
C ASP A 153 -6.86 25.55 11.91
N PRO A 154 -8.16 25.61 12.27
CA PRO A 154 -9.10 24.53 12.01
C PRO A 154 -9.19 24.15 10.53
N MET A 155 -9.30 22.84 10.27
CA MET A 155 -9.61 22.23 8.97
C MET A 155 -8.57 22.38 7.85
N ILE A 156 -7.53 23.21 8.02
CA ILE A 156 -6.48 23.36 6.99
C ILE A 156 -5.73 22.04 6.77
N PRO A 157 -5.20 21.36 7.81
CA PRO A 157 -4.52 20.07 7.62
C PRO A 157 -5.47 18.96 7.15
N ASP A 158 -6.73 19.00 7.62
CA ASP A 158 -7.76 18.01 7.25
C ASP A 158 -8.09 18.09 5.75
N ALA A 159 -8.20 19.30 5.20
CA ALA A 159 -8.40 19.52 3.78
C ALA A 159 -7.17 19.09 2.95
N GLU A 160 -5.95 19.32 3.45
CA GLU A 160 -4.72 18.84 2.80
C GLU A 160 -4.71 17.31 2.70
N CYS A 161 -5.13 16.59 3.75
CA CYS A 161 -5.27 15.14 3.73
C CYS A 161 -6.24 14.65 2.63
N LEU A 162 -7.40 15.31 2.47
CA LEU A 162 -8.35 14.97 1.39
C LEU A 162 -7.76 15.24 0.00
N LYS A 163 -7.04 16.35 -0.15
CA LYS A 163 -6.35 16.71 -1.40
C LYS A 163 -5.30 15.67 -1.79
N ILE A 164 -4.52 15.18 -0.82
CA ILE A 164 -3.51 14.12 -1.03
C ILE A 164 -4.17 12.83 -1.53
N VAL A 165 -5.27 12.41 -0.90
CA VAL A 165 -6.02 11.21 -1.35
C VAL A 165 -6.52 11.39 -2.78
N HIS A 166 -7.12 12.55 -3.09
CA HIS A 166 -7.56 12.87 -4.44
C HIS A 166 -6.39 12.80 -5.45
N GLU A 167 -5.28 13.47 -5.18
CA GLU A 167 -4.12 13.47 -6.09
C GLU A 167 -3.59 12.06 -6.34
N ILE A 168 -3.41 11.26 -5.28
CA ILE A 168 -2.91 9.88 -5.42
C ILE A 168 -3.86 9.04 -6.27
N LEU A 169 -5.17 9.09 -6.00
CA LEU A 169 -6.14 8.27 -6.73
C LEU A 169 -6.31 8.73 -8.19
N SER A 170 -6.23 10.04 -8.45
CA SER A 170 -6.22 10.59 -9.81
C SER A 170 -4.95 10.18 -10.58
N ASP A 171 -3.77 10.30 -9.96
CA ASP A 171 -2.48 9.97 -10.59
C ASP A 171 -2.36 8.47 -10.91
N LEU A 172 -2.98 7.61 -10.11
CA LEU A 172 -3.01 6.15 -10.34
C LEU A 172 -4.00 5.70 -11.42
N GLN A 173 -4.86 6.60 -11.91
CA GLN A 173 -5.81 6.36 -13.01
C GLN A 173 -6.65 5.08 -12.84
N LEU A 174 -7.16 4.84 -11.63
CA LEU A 174 -7.92 3.63 -11.27
C LEU A 174 -9.40 3.66 -11.71
N GLY A 175 -9.81 4.73 -12.39
CA GLY A 175 -11.21 5.04 -12.69
C GLY A 175 -11.76 6.11 -11.75
N ASP A 176 -13.07 6.30 -11.78
CA ASP A 176 -13.75 7.27 -10.93
C ASP A 176 -13.73 6.81 -9.46
N PHE A 177 -13.65 7.77 -8.54
CA PHE A 177 -13.67 7.51 -7.11
C PHE A 177 -14.52 8.56 -6.38
N LEU A 178 -15.01 8.18 -5.20
CA LEU A 178 -15.77 9.05 -4.31
C LEU A 178 -15.10 9.07 -2.93
N ILE A 179 -14.88 10.26 -2.38
CA ILE A 179 -14.37 10.45 -1.02
C ILE A 179 -15.56 10.78 -0.11
N LYS A 180 -15.98 9.81 0.71
CA LYS A 180 -17.01 10.02 1.74
C LYS A 180 -16.38 10.69 2.96
N VAL A 181 -17.00 11.75 3.47
CA VAL A 181 -16.53 12.50 4.64
C VAL A 181 -17.63 12.51 5.70
N ASN A 182 -17.24 12.34 6.96
CA ASN A 182 -18.14 12.47 8.11
C ASN A 182 -17.35 13.02 9.32
N ASP A 183 -18.06 13.50 10.34
CA ASP A 183 -17.47 13.97 11.59
C ASP A 183 -18.02 13.16 12.77
N ARG A 184 -17.11 12.71 13.64
CA ARG A 184 -17.48 11.95 14.83
C ARG A 184 -18.48 12.70 15.73
N ARG A 185 -18.35 14.02 15.83
CA ARG A 185 -19.24 14.86 16.67
C ARG A 185 -20.66 14.90 16.12
N ILE A 186 -20.82 14.82 14.80
CA ILE A 186 -22.13 14.71 14.15
C ILE A 186 -22.77 13.36 14.51
N LEU A 187 -21.99 12.26 14.43
CA LEU A 187 -22.46 10.94 14.85
C LEU A 187 -22.81 10.89 16.34
N ASP A 188 -21.96 11.43 17.21
CA ASP A 188 -22.18 11.54 18.66
C ASP A 188 -23.49 12.29 18.95
N GLY A 189 -23.68 13.47 18.34
CA GLY A 189 -24.88 14.29 18.51
C GLY A 189 -26.14 13.63 17.94
N MET A 190 -26.06 13.05 16.75
CA MET A 190 -27.16 12.35 16.10
C MET A 190 -27.64 11.17 16.95
N PHE A 191 -26.73 10.32 17.43
CA PHE A 191 -27.09 9.19 18.29
C PHE A 191 -27.69 9.63 19.63
N ALA A 192 -27.17 10.71 20.23
CA ALA A 192 -27.74 11.28 21.44
C ALA A 192 -29.19 11.76 21.21
N VAL A 193 -29.46 12.46 20.10
CA VAL A 193 -30.81 12.93 19.74
C VAL A 193 -31.73 11.76 19.41
N CYS A 194 -31.22 10.71 18.77
CA CYS A 194 -31.98 9.50 18.48
C CYS A 194 -32.24 8.63 19.72
N GLY A 195 -31.67 8.96 20.89
CA GLY A 195 -31.91 8.25 22.15
C GLY A 195 -31.06 6.99 22.33
N VAL A 196 -29.89 6.92 21.68
CA VAL A 196 -28.94 5.83 21.88
C VAL A 196 -28.24 6.00 23.23
N PRO A 197 -28.23 4.98 24.11
CA PRO A 197 -27.48 5.05 25.36
C PRO A 197 -25.96 5.11 25.12
N ASP A 198 -25.24 5.90 25.92
CA ASP A 198 -23.78 6.05 25.83
C ASP A 198 -23.04 4.70 25.89
N SER A 199 -23.55 3.76 26.70
CA SER A 199 -22.99 2.41 26.84
C SER A 199 -23.05 1.59 25.55
N LYS A 200 -23.97 1.92 24.64
CA LYS A 200 -24.17 1.26 23.34
C LYS A 200 -23.57 2.05 22.17
N PHE A 201 -23.03 3.23 22.40
CA PHE A 201 -22.52 4.10 21.33
C PHE A 201 -21.60 3.37 20.35
N ARG A 202 -20.55 2.71 20.86
CA ARG A 202 -19.56 1.99 20.03
C ARG A 202 -20.17 0.83 19.26
N THR A 203 -21.07 0.07 19.89
CA THR A 203 -21.68 -1.09 19.25
C THR A 203 -22.64 -0.64 18.14
N ILE A 204 -23.38 0.45 18.34
CA ILE A 204 -24.26 1.03 17.31
C ILE A 204 -23.45 1.65 16.17
N CYS A 205 -22.36 2.37 16.43
CA CYS A 205 -21.44 2.82 15.36
C CYS A 205 -20.98 1.66 14.47
N SER A 206 -20.63 0.53 15.08
CA SER A 206 -20.22 -0.68 14.36
C SER A 206 -21.35 -1.30 13.52
N SER A 207 -22.62 -1.11 13.88
CA SER A 207 -23.74 -1.49 13.00
C SER A 207 -23.86 -0.53 11.82
N VAL A 208 -23.84 0.78 12.08
CA VAL A 208 -24.02 1.81 11.04
C VAL A 208 -22.90 1.73 10.00
N ASP A 209 -21.67 1.40 10.39
CA ASP A 209 -20.54 1.16 9.47
C ASP A 209 -20.80 0.05 8.43
N LYS A 210 -21.73 -0.87 8.72
CA LYS A 210 -22.10 -1.95 7.79
C LYS A 210 -23.03 -1.49 6.66
N LEU A 211 -23.59 -0.29 6.72
CA LEU A 211 -24.49 0.24 5.67
C LEU A 211 -23.80 0.37 4.30
N ASP A 212 -22.48 0.46 4.27
CA ASP A 212 -21.72 0.44 3.01
C ASP A 212 -21.80 -0.92 2.28
N LYS A 213 -22.24 -1.98 2.96
CA LYS A 213 -22.23 -3.37 2.46
C LYS A 213 -23.55 -4.10 2.62
N MET A 214 -24.43 -3.61 3.49
CA MET A 214 -25.68 -4.24 3.88
C MET A 214 -26.82 -3.24 3.77
N PRO A 215 -28.02 -3.67 3.35
CA PRO A 215 -29.18 -2.80 3.29
C PRO A 215 -29.60 -2.36 4.70
N TRP A 216 -30.26 -1.19 4.77
CA TRP A 216 -30.72 -0.59 6.03
C TRP A 216 -31.52 -1.57 6.90
N GLU A 217 -32.42 -2.37 6.30
CA GLU A 217 -33.27 -3.31 7.04
C GLU A 217 -32.48 -4.37 7.82
N GLU A 218 -31.37 -4.85 7.27
CA GLU A 218 -30.50 -5.81 7.95
C GLU A 218 -29.73 -5.14 9.10
N VAL A 219 -29.21 -3.93 8.86
CA VAL A 219 -28.50 -3.15 9.89
C VAL A 219 -29.44 -2.78 11.03
N ARG A 220 -30.67 -2.38 10.72
CA ARG A 220 -31.75 -2.12 11.69
C ARG A 220 -32.05 -3.36 12.51
N SER A 221 -32.21 -4.51 11.85
CA SER A 221 -32.49 -5.79 12.51
C SER A 221 -31.37 -6.19 13.47
N GLU A 222 -30.10 -5.97 13.10
CA GLU A 222 -28.94 -6.19 13.98
C GLU A 222 -28.98 -5.25 15.21
N MET A 223 -29.25 -3.96 15.00
CA MET A 223 -29.30 -2.99 16.10
C MET A 223 -30.38 -3.33 17.13
N VAL A 224 -31.56 -3.74 16.66
CA VAL A 224 -32.70 -4.07 17.53
C VAL A 224 -32.53 -5.47 18.14
N GLY A 225 -32.29 -6.49 17.30
CA GLY A 225 -32.31 -7.89 17.71
C GLY A 225 -31.07 -8.33 18.47
N GLU A 226 -29.88 -7.89 18.05
CA GLU A 226 -28.61 -8.36 18.64
C GLU A 226 -28.05 -7.37 19.66
N LYS A 227 -28.15 -6.06 19.37
CA LYS A 227 -27.59 -5.00 20.22
C LYS A 227 -28.59 -4.41 21.20
N GLY A 228 -29.87 -4.82 21.09
CA GLY A 228 -30.94 -4.45 22.00
C GLY A 228 -31.25 -2.94 22.02
N LEU A 229 -31.09 -2.26 20.89
CA LEU A 229 -31.54 -0.88 20.72
C LEU A 229 -33.07 -0.86 20.57
N SER A 230 -33.75 0.18 21.06
CA SER A 230 -35.20 0.27 20.86
C SER A 230 -35.52 0.45 19.36
N PRO A 231 -36.61 -0.14 18.85
CA PRO A 231 -37.02 0.04 17.46
C PRO A 231 -37.16 1.51 17.07
N GLU A 232 -37.73 2.34 17.96
CA GLU A 232 -37.96 3.76 17.71
C GLU A 232 -36.64 4.54 17.60
N ALA A 233 -35.63 4.16 18.39
CA ALA A 233 -34.30 4.75 18.28
C ALA A 233 -33.60 4.31 16.99
N ALA A 234 -33.75 3.04 16.60
CA ALA A 234 -33.23 2.54 15.34
C ALA A 234 -33.88 3.24 14.13
N ASP A 235 -35.20 3.43 14.14
CA ASP A 235 -35.93 4.13 13.08
C ASP A 235 -35.47 5.57 12.92
N ARG A 236 -35.34 6.31 14.04
CA ARG A 236 -34.79 7.68 14.02
C ARG A 236 -33.36 7.74 13.50
N ILE A 237 -32.53 6.73 13.76
CA ILE A 237 -31.17 6.66 13.17
C ILE A 237 -31.28 6.54 11.65
N GLY A 238 -32.20 5.70 11.16
CA GLY A 238 -32.48 5.48 9.73
C GLY A 238 -32.71 6.77 8.97
N ASP A 239 -33.55 7.65 9.53
CA ASP A 239 -33.89 8.95 8.95
C ASP A 239 -32.67 9.82 8.64
N TYR A 240 -31.56 9.66 9.39
CA TYR A 240 -30.33 10.40 9.17
C TYR A 240 -29.30 9.63 8.35
N VAL A 241 -29.04 8.36 8.69
CA VAL A 241 -27.92 7.60 8.09
C VAL A 241 -28.17 7.21 6.64
N GLN A 242 -29.43 7.29 6.18
CA GLN A 242 -29.78 7.08 4.78
C GLN A 242 -29.65 8.36 3.94
N LEU A 243 -29.36 9.52 4.54
CA LEU A 243 -29.14 10.77 3.81
C LEU A 243 -27.71 10.83 3.27
N HIS A 244 -27.57 11.12 1.97
CA HIS A 244 -26.28 11.36 1.31
C HIS A 244 -26.43 12.43 0.21
N GLY A 245 -25.41 13.30 0.02
CA GLY A 245 -25.38 14.30 -1.05
C GLY A 245 -24.46 15.50 -0.75
N GLU A 246 -24.02 16.22 -1.79
CA GLU A 246 -23.02 17.32 -1.72
C GLU A 246 -23.44 18.51 -0.84
N HIS A 247 -24.74 18.80 -0.77
CA HIS A 247 -25.32 19.88 0.04
C HIS A 247 -26.39 19.41 1.04
N CYS A 248 -26.69 18.11 1.06
CA CYS A 248 -27.86 17.56 1.74
C CYS A 248 -27.62 17.20 3.22
N GLY A 249 -26.39 17.32 3.74
CA GLY A 249 -26.05 16.88 5.10
C GLY A 249 -26.09 17.95 6.19
N VAL A 250 -25.74 19.20 5.86
CA VAL A 250 -25.56 20.26 6.88
C VAL A 250 -26.86 21.04 7.11
N GLU A 251 -27.64 21.29 6.06
CA GLU A 251 -28.89 22.06 6.14
C GLU A 251 -30.04 21.29 6.81
N PRO A 252 -30.25 19.97 6.61
CA PRO A 252 -31.29 19.23 7.31
C PRO A 252 -31.03 19.07 8.81
N LEU A 253 -29.76 18.94 9.22
CA LEU A 253 -29.37 18.92 10.64
C LEU A 253 -29.67 20.27 11.31
N ALA A 254 -29.38 21.39 10.62
CA ALA A 254 -29.72 22.72 11.10
C ALA A 254 -31.25 22.94 11.19
N SER A 255 -31.99 22.45 10.20
CA SER A 255 -33.45 22.58 10.12
C SER A 255 -34.19 21.72 11.17
N PHE A 256 -33.68 20.52 11.46
CA PHE A 256 -34.25 19.65 12.52
C PHE A 256 -34.01 20.21 13.93
N CYS A 257 -32.84 20.82 14.18
CA CYS A 257 -32.59 21.57 15.42
C CYS A 257 -33.57 22.74 15.59
N GLN A 258 -33.97 23.39 14.49
CA GLN A 258 -34.98 24.47 14.50
C GLN A 258 -36.42 23.96 14.66
N ALA A 259 -36.76 22.78 14.11
CA ALA A 259 -38.11 22.19 14.23
C ALA A 259 -38.51 21.90 15.69
N ARG A 260 -37.55 21.70 16.60
CA ARG A 260 -37.79 21.60 18.06
C ARG A 260 -38.18 22.93 18.73
N GLN A 261 -38.10 24.06 18.03
CA GLN A 261 -38.64 25.36 18.47
C GLN A 261 -40.00 25.72 17.83
N GLY A 262 -40.73 24.74 17.27
CA GLY A 262 -42.13 24.91 16.88
C GLY A 262 -42.37 25.43 15.45
N GLY A 263 -41.63 24.93 14.46
CA GLY A 263 -41.87 25.17 13.03
C GLY A 263 -42.28 23.88 12.28
N PRO A 264 -42.99 23.98 11.14
CA PRO A 264 -43.52 22.82 10.43
C PRO A 264 -42.41 21.92 9.88
N ALA A 265 -42.69 20.60 9.83
CA ALA A 265 -41.79 19.59 9.30
C ALA A 265 -41.46 19.90 7.82
N ALA A 266 -40.17 19.99 7.51
CA ALA A 266 -39.71 20.16 6.13
C ALA A 266 -40.01 18.89 5.31
N GLU A 267 -40.55 19.07 4.11
CA GLU A 267 -40.81 18.00 3.15
C GLU A 267 -39.49 17.31 2.75
N GLY A 268 -39.43 16.00 2.98
CA GLY A 268 -38.25 15.19 2.71
C GLY A 268 -37.90 15.15 1.22
N CYS A 269 -36.61 15.38 0.93
CA CYS A 269 -36.05 15.22 -0.40
C CYS A 269 -36.10 13.72 -0.79
N LYS A 270 -37.00 13.35 -1.70
CA LYS A 270 -37.04 12.01 -2.29
C LYS A 270 -35.90 11.89 -3.29
N ASN A 271 -34.94 11.00 -3.04
CA ASN A 271 -33.92 10.63 -4.02
C ASN A 271 -34.29 9.30 -4.68
N ASP A 272 -34.48 9.34 -5.99
CA ASP A 272 -34.66 8.18 -6.86
C ASP A 272 -33.42 7.28 -6.77
N HIS A 273 -33.63 6.03 -6.40
CA HIS A 273 -32.59 5.00 -6.37
C HIS A 273 -32.19 4.61 -7.81
N VAL A 274 -31.29 5.37 -8.41
CA VAL A 274 -30.57 4.94 -9.62
C VAL A 274 -29.46 4.00 -9.14
N GLY A 275 -29.57 2.72 -9.48
CA GLY A 275 -28.66 1.66 -9.05
C GLY A 275 -27.19 2.04 -9.26
N GLU A 276 -26.46 2.12 -8.15
CA GLU A 276 -25.03 2.39 -8.18
C GLU A 276 -24.30 1.27 -8.94
N PRO A 277 -23.37 1.60 -9.85
CA PRO A 277 -22.49 0.61 -10.44
C PRO A 277 -21.70 -0.08 -9.32
N VAL A 278 -21.46 -1.39 -9.48
CA VAL A 278 -20.76 -2.28 -8.54
C VAL A 278 -19.72 -1.54 -7.69
N SER A 279 -20.06 -1.27 -6.43
CA SER A 279 -19.20 -0.55 -5.48
C SER A 279 -17.90 -1.33 -5.26
N VAL A 280 -16.82 -0.83 -5.86
CA VAL A 280 -15.46 -1.30 -5.61
C VAL A 280 -15.06 -0.73 -4.25
N GLY A 281 -14.96 -1.58 -3.22
CA GLY A 281 -14.84 -1.12 -1.82
C GLY A 281 -13.66 -0.17 -1.52
N SER A 282 -13.65 0.43 -0.32
CA SER A 282 -12.67 1.43 0.15
C SER A 282 -11.19 1.12 -0.16
N VAL A 283 -10.51 2.09 -0.78
CA VAL A 283 -9.07 2.07 -1.13
C VAL A 283 -8.23 3.03 -0.30
N ALA A 284 -8.86 3.90 0.50
CA ALA A 284 -8.20 4.83 1.42
C ALA A 284 -9.14 5.12 2.60
N GLY A 285 -8.56 5.44 3.75
CA GLY A 285 -9.30 5.84 4.95
C GLY A 285 -8.43 6.69 5.86
N GLY A 286 -9.04 7.51 6.71
CA GLY A 286 -8.31 8.43 7.56
C GLY A 286 -9.23 9.28 8.42
N GLY A 287 -8.64 10.21 9.16
CA GLY A 287 -9.39 11.13 10.00
C GLY A 287 -8.51 11.78 11.07
N ARG A 288 -9.16 12.60 11.90
CA ARG A 288 -8.55 13.31 13.02
C ARG A 288 -8.58 12.47 14.30
N TYR A 289 -7.47 12.46 15.05
CA TYR A 289 -7.28 11.61 16.24
C TYR A 289 -6.49 12.30 17.38
N ASP A 290 -6.90 13.50 17.76
CA ASP A 290 -6.17 14.39 18.70
C ASP A 290 -5.88 13.82 20.11
N GLY A 291 -6.54 12.74 20.50
CA GLY A 291 -6.37 12.12 21.82
C GLY A 291 -5.23 11.09 21.90
N LEU A 292 -4.78 10.53 20.76
CA LEU A 292 -3.95 9.32 20.78
C LEU A 292 -2.55 9.57 21.38
N VAL A 293 -1.90 10.66 21.00
CA VAL A 293 -0.56 11.02 21.50
C VAL A 293 -0.57 11.25 23.01
N GLY A 294 -1.65 11.88 23.52
CA GLY A 294 -1.82 12.12 24.94
C GLY A 294 -1.91 10.85 25.78
N MET A 295 -2.20 9.68 25.18
CA MET A 295 -2.19 8.40 25.89
C MET A 295 -0.78 7.83 26.09
N PHE A 296 0.26 8.39 25.44
CA PHE A 296 1.65 7.98 25.56
C PHE A 296 2.53 9.02 26.27
N ASP A 297 2.10 10.29 26.29
CA ASP A 297 2.81 11.35 26.99
C ASP A 297 2.61 11.22 28.52
N PRO A 298 3.68 11.15 29.34
CA PRO A 298 3.56 10.98 30.78
C PRO A 298 2.79 12.10 31.50
N LYS A 299 2.69 13.29 30.89
CA LYS A 299 1.93 14.43 31.40
C LYS A 299 0.56 14.57 30.74
N GLY A 300 0.18 13.63 29.88
CA GLY A 300 -1.08 13.67 29.13
C GLY A 300 -1.16 14.81 28.12
N ARG A 301 -0.01 15.36 27.69
CA ARG A 301 0.01 16.46 26.72
C ARG A 301 -0.57 15.98 25.39
N LYS A 302 -1.62 16.66 24.94
CA LYS A 302 -2.26 16.38 23.65
C LYS A 302 -1.44 16.99 22.52
N VAL A 303 -1.30 16.23 21.43
CA VAL A 303 -0.80 16.71 20.15
C VAL A 303 -1.90 16.37 19.15
N PRO A 304 -2.63 17.37 18.62
CA PRO A 304 -3.65 17.14 17.60
C PRO A 304 -3.03 16.50 16.37
N CYS A 305 -3.73 15.53 15.79
CA CYS A 305 -3.24 14.81 14.61
C CYS A 305 -4.38 14.54 13.64
N VAL A 306 -4.10 14.66 12.35
CA VAL A 306 -4.97 14.19 11.27
C VAL A 306 -4.13 13.45 10.24
N GLY A 307 -4.68 12.41 9.64
CA GLY A 307 -3.96 11.65 8.63
C GLY A 307 -4.83 10.72 7.81
N VAL A 308 -4.21 10.10 6.82
CA VAL A 308 -4.80 9.19 5.86
C VAL A 308 -3.87 8.00 5.63
N SER A 309 -4.47 6.83 5.41
CA SER A 309 -3.81 5.59 5.01
C SER A 309 -4.36 5.16 3.65
N ILE A 310 -3.48 4.93 2.68
CA ILE A 310 -3.85 4.34 1.39
C ILE A 310 -3.77 2.80 1.48
N GLY A 311 -4.88 2.14 1.17
CA GLY A 311 -5.03 0.68 1.13
C GLY A 311 -4.49 0.09 -0.18
N ILE A 312 -3.16 0.07 -0.31
CA ILE A 312 -2.50 -0.23 -1.58
C ILE A 312 -2.64 -1.68 -2.07
N GLU A 313 -2.94 -2.66 -1.21
CA GLU A 313 -3.10 -4.04 -1.68
C GLU A 313 -4.24 -4.20 -2.68
N ARG A 314 -5.34 -3.45 -2.51
CA ARG A 314 -6.44 -3.46 -3.48
C ARG A 314 -6.04 -2.77 -4.78
N ILE A 315 -5.30 -1.66 -4.66
CA ILE A 315 -4.76 -0.92 -5.82
C ILE A 315 -3.85 -1.84 -6.65
N PHE A 316 -2.96 -2.60 -6.01
CA PHE A 316 -2.11 -3.57 -6.69
C PHE A 316 -2.92 -4.62 -7.44
N SER A 317 -3.96 -5.19 -6.82
CA SER A 317 -4.80 -6.18 -7.49
C SER A 317 -5.53 -5.61 -8.71
N ILE A 318 -6.02 -4.37 -8.65
CA ILE A 318 -6.69 -3.71 -9.78
C ILE A 318 -5.69 -3.47 -10.92
N LEU A 319 -4.49 -2.98 -10.60
CA LEU A 319 -3.46 -2.71 -11.60
C LEU A 319 -2.88 -3.99 -12.21
N GLU A 320 -2.65 -5.03 -11.40
CA GLU A 320 -2.23 -6.36 -11.86
C GLU A 320 -3.24 -6.91 -12.87
N GLN A 321 -4.55 -6.85 -12.58
CA GLN A 321 -5.61 -7.30 -13.50
C GLN A 321 -5.67 -6.46 -14.78
N ARG A 322 -5.52 -5.13 -14.68
CA ARG A 322 -5.53 -4.24 -15.85
C ARG A 322 -4.36 -4.52 -16.78
N VAL A 323 -3.17 -4.75 -16.21
CA VAL A 323 -1.97 -5.12 -16.97
C VAL A 323 -2.16 -6.46 -17.66
N GLU A 324 -2.65 -7.47 -16.94
CA GLU A 324 -2.93 -8.80 -17.52
C GLU A 324 -3.92 -8.71 -18.69
N ALA A 325 -4.90 -7.80 -18.62
CA ALA A 325 -5.86 -7.57 -19.69
C ALA A 325 -5.29 -6.78 -20.89
N SER A 326 -4.26 -5.96 -20.68
CA SER A 326 -3.69 -5.08 -21.73
C SER A 326 -2.68 -5.75 -22.67
N GLU A 327 -2.29 -7.01 -22.41
CA GLU A 327 -1.16 -7.73 -23.04
C GLU A 327 0.20 -6.97 -23.02
N GLU A 328 0.28 -5.84 -22.31
CA GLU A 328 1.48 -5.02 -22.24
C GLU A 328 2.58 -5.74 -21.46
N LYS A 329 3.76 -5.89 -22.07
CA LYS A 329 4.92 -6.50 -21.40
C LYS A 329 5.47 -5.56 -20.34
N ILE A 330 5.19 -5.85 -19.07
CA ILE A 330 5.91 -5.22 -17.96
C ILE A 330 7.35 -5.70 -17.93
N ARG A 331 8.28 -4.75 -18.07
CA ARG A 331 9.69 -4.96 -17.79
C ARG A 331 9.91 -5.10 -16.29
N THR A 332 10.67 -6.12 -15.90
CA THR A 332 11.07 -6.37 -14.51
C THR A 332 12.53 -5.99 -14.24
N THR A 333 13.21 -5.42 -15.23
CA THR A 333 14.57 -4.89 -15.15
C THR A 333 14.66 -3.59 -15.92
N GLU A 334 15.63 -2.75 -15.56
CA GLU A 334 15.85 -1.45 -16.18
C GLU A 334 17.02 -1.45 -17.17
N THR A 335 17.50 -2.63 -17.56
CA THR A 335 18.67 -2.80 -18.44
C THR A 335 18.48 -2.07 -19.76
N GLN A 336 19.39 -1.15 -20.06
CA GLN A 336 19.38 -0.30 -21.24
C GLN A 336 20.02 -1.01 -22.44
N VAL A 337 21.06 -1.81 -22.22
CA VAL A 337 21.84 -2.45 -23.29
C VAL A 337 22.37 -3.81 -22.90
N LEU A 338 22.32 -4.78 -23.81
CA LEU A 338 23.05 -6.05 -23.69
C LEU A 338 24.35 -5.97 -24.49
N VAL A 339 25.49 -6.26 -23.87
CA VAL A 339 26.76 -6.44 -24.55
C VAL A 339 26.82 -7.86 -25.13
N ALA A 340 26.93 -7.95 -26.45
CA ALA A 340 26.84 -9.19 -27.20
C ALA A 340 28.04 -9.39 -28.13
N SER A 341 28.23 -10.63 -28.59
CA SER A 341 29.09 -10.91 -29.74
C SER A 341 28.61 -12.15 -30.49
N ALA A 342 28.87 -12.21 -31.80
CA ALA A 342 28.57 -13.39 -32.63
C ALA A 342 29.76 -14.36 -32.70
N GLN A 343 30.98 -13.82 -32.64
CA GLN A 343 32.22 -14.57 -32.74
C GLN A 343 32.62 -15.20 -31.40
N LYS A 344 33.50 -16.21 -31.48
CA LYS A 344 34.06 -16.91 -30.32
C LYS A 344 35.24 -16.13 -29.73
N LYS A 345 35.64 -16.47 -28.50
CA LYS A 345 36.83 -15.88 -27.81
C LYS A 345 36.77 -14.35 -27.61
N LEU A 346 35.57 -13.79 -27.51
CA LEU A 346 35.36 -12.37 -27.22
C LEU A 346 34.79 -12.13 -25.81
N LEU A 347 34.96 -13.09 -24.89
CA LEU A 347 34.45 -12.92 -23.53
C LEU A 347 35.18 -11.78 -22.81
N GLU A 348 36.51 -11.72 -22.87
CA GLU A 348 37.27 -10.64 -22.20
C GLU A 348 36.85 -9.26 -22.73
N GLU A 349 36.65 -9.14 -24.05
CA GLU A 349 36.24 -7.88 -24.67
C GLU A 349 34.82 -7.46 -24.28
N ARG A 350 33.87 -8.41 -24.20
CA ARG A 350 32.52 -8.12 -23.68
C ARG A 350 32.57 -7.71 -22.20
N LEU A 351 33.39 -8.38 -21.40
CA LEU A 351 33.56 -8.05 -19.97
C LEU A 351 34.18 -6.68 -19.78
N LYS A 352 35.16 -6.30 -20.62
CA LYS A 352 35.76 -4.97 -20.61
C LYS A 352 34.73 -3.89 -20.97
N LEU A 353 33.97 -4.11 -22.05
CA LEU A 353 32.96 -3.15 -22.49
C LEU A 353 31.81 -2.99 -21.48
N VAL A 354 31.30 -4.09 -20.92
CA VAL A 354 30.21 -4.00 -19.93
C VAL A 354 30.68 -3.29 -18.65
N ALA A 355 31.93 -3.49 -18.23
CA ALA A 355 32.51 -2.74 -17.11
C ALA A 355 32.63 -1.24 -17.42
N GLU A 356 33.13 -0.86 -18.60
CA GLU A 356 33.17 0.55 -19.03
C GLU A 356 31.77 1.20 -19.03
N LEU A 357 30.75 0.47 -19.46
CA LEU A 357 29.37 0.94 -19.43
C LEU A 357 28.85 1.11 -18.00
N TRP A 358 29.14 0.17 -17.09
CA TRP A 358 28.79 0.30 -15.67
C TRP A 358 29.49 1.47 -15.00
N ASP A 359 30.80 1.68 -15.25
CA ASP A 359 31.57 2.81 -14.75
C ASP A 359 30.99 4.15 -15.22
N ALA A 360 30.34 4.16 -16.39
CA ALA A 360 29.62 5.30 -16.94
C ALA A 360 28.16 5.43 -16.46
N GLY A 361 27.70 4.57 -15.55
CA GLY A 361 26.34 4.56 -15.01
C GLY A 361 25.28 4.01 -15.96
N ILE A 362 25.66 3.32 -17.04
CA ILE A 362 24.73 2.66 -17.95
C ILE A 362 24.32 1.30 -17.38
N LYS A 363 23.02 1.03 -17.38
CA LYS A 363 22.45 -0.26 -16.95
C LYS A 363 22.69 -1.30 -18.05
N ALA A 364 23.84 -1.95 -18.03
CA ALA A 364 24.25 -2.92 -19.04
C ALA A 364 24.27 -4.36 -18.51
N GLU A 365 24.10 -5.34 -19.40
CA GLU A 365 24.23 -6.77 -19.07
C GLU A 365 25.07 -7.52 -20.10
N VAL A 366 25.53 -8.72 -19.73
CA VAL A 366 26.17 -9.69 -20.62
C VAL A 366 25.70 -11.10 -20.29
N LEU A 367 25.47 -11.94 -21.29
CA LEU A 367 25.17 -13.35 -21.02
C LEU A 367 26.39 -14.06 -20.45
N TYR A 368 26.20 -14.82 -19.36
CA TYR A 368 27.25 -15.59 -18.67
C TYR A 368 27.63 -16.87 -19.42
N LYS A 369 28.05 -16.71 -20.68
CA LYS A 369 28.55 -17.78 -21.55
C LYS A 369 29.82 -17.30 -22.24
N LYS A 370 30.82 -18.17 -22.38
CA LYS A 370 32.05 -17.84 -23.14
C LYS A 370 31.72 -17.48 -24.59
N ASN A 371 30.95 -18.34 -25.27
CA ASN A 371 30.62 -18.21 -26.69
C ASN A 371 29.10 -18.32 -26.93
N PRO A 372 28.30 -17.29 -26.56
CA PRO A 372 26.87 -17.28 -26.83
C PRO A 372 26.58 -17.14 -28.32
N LYS A 373 25.50 -17.77 -28.81
CA LYS A 373 24.99 -17.50 -30.17
C LYS A 373 24.32 -16.13 -30.18
N LEU A 374 24.49 -15.36 -31.26
CA LEU A 374 23.86 -14.03 -31.39
C LEU A 374 22.32 -14.13 -31.30
N LEU A 375 21.72 -15.14 -31.94
CA LEU A 375 20.28 -15.36 -31.89
C LEU A 375 19.75 -15.45 -30.45
N ASN A 376 20.40 -16.24 -29.59
CA ASN A 376 19.98 -16.41 -28.19
C ASN A 376 20.13 -15.11 -27.38
N GLN A 377 21.09 -14.25 -27.73
CA GLN A 377 21.28 -12.95 -27.10
C GLN A 377 20.16 -11.97 -27.49
N LEU A 378 19.76 -11.96 -28.76
CA LEU A 378 18.65 -11.15 -29.26
C LEU A 378 17.31 -11.62 -28.65
N GLN A 379 17.06 -12.93 -28.62
CA GLN A 379 15.87 -13.51 -27.98
C GLN A 379 15.78 -13.13 -26.51
N TYR A 380 16.90 -13.20 -25.77
CA TYR A 380 16.95 -12.73 -24.39
C TYR A 380 16.51 -11.27 -24.25
N CYS A 381 16.94 -10.39 -25.16
CA CYS A 381 16.52 -8.98 -25.15
C CYS A 381 15.03 -8.80 -25.47
N GLU A 382 14.49 -9.57 -26.42
CA GLU A 382 13.06 -9.54 -26.79
C GLU A 382 12.15 -10.06 -25.66
N GLU A 383 12.62 -11.06 -24.90
CA GLU A 383 11.91 -11.63 -23.76
C GLU A 383 11.94 -10.68 -22.54
N THR A 384 13.08 -10.06 -22.27
CA THR A 384 13.28 -9.16 -21.10
C THR A 384 12.96 -7.69 -21.38
N GLY A 385 12.74 -7.32 -22.64
CA GLY A 385 12.44 -5.95 -23.07
C GLY A 385 13.65 -5.02 -23.10
N ILE A 386 14.88 -5.54 -23.20
CA ILE A 386 16.09 -4.70 -23.35
C ILE A 386 16.06 -4.01 -24.72
N PRO A 387 16.17 -2.67 -24.79
CA PRO A 387 15.96 -1.95 -26.04
C PRO A 387 17.16 -1.97 -27.00
N LEU A 388 18.38 -2.13 -26.49
CA LEU A 388 19.62 -2.02 -27.28
C LEU A 388 20.54 -3.23 -27.10
N VAL A 389 21.33 -3.52 -28.13
CA VAL A 389 22.40 -4.52 -28.09
C VAL A 389 23.68 -3.91 -28.64
N ALA A 390 24.74 -3.90 -27.83
CA ALA A 390 26.08 -3.47 -28.22
C ALA A 390 26.88 -4.71 -28.68
N ILE A 391 27.04 -4.87 -30.00
CA ILE A 391 27.66 -6.04 -30.60
C ILE A 391 29.16 -5.77 -30.82
N VAL A 392 29.98 -6.60 -30.18
CA VAL A 392 31.43 -6.65 -30.32
C VAL A 392 31.82 -7.69 -31.39
N GLY A 393 32.72 -7.31 -32.29
CA GLY A 393 33.35 -8.20 -33.26
C GLY A 393 34.81 -7.84 -33.47
N GLU A 394 35.61 -8.77 -33.98
CA GLU A 394 37.06 -8.60 -34.19
C GLU A 394 37.39 -7.45 -35.14
N GLN A 395 36.56 -7.21 -36.16
CA GLN A 395 36.78 -6.11 -37.10
C GLN A 395 36.36 -4.78 -36.46
N GLU A 396 35.21 -4.75 -35.79
CA GLU A 396 34.73 -3.58 -35.06
C GLU A 396 35.74 -3.11 -33.99
N LEU A 397 36.38 -4.05 -33.28
CA LEU A 397 37.44 -3.74 -32.32
C LEU A 397 38.69 -3.13 -32.98
N LYS A 398 39.10 -3.61 -34.16
CA LYS A 398 40.21 -3.01 -34.93
C LYS A 398 39.89 -1.59 -35.40
N ASP A 399 38.63 -1.37 -35.77
CA ASP A 399 38.15 -0.09 -36.28
C ASP A 399 37.77 0.89 -35.16
N GLY A 400 37.86 0.48 -33.88
CA GLY A 400 37.52 1.30 -32.72
C GLY A 400 36.02 1.62 -32.60
N VAL A 401 35.17 0.80 -33.20
CA VAL A 401 33.71 0.97 -33.22
C VAL A 401 33.00 -0.17 -32.51
N ILE A 402 31.75 0.07 -32.13
CA ILE A 402 30.81 -0.93 -31.62
C ILE A 402 29.54 -0.85 -32.47
N LYS A 403 29.02 -2.00 -32.87
CA LYS A 403 27.79 -2.07 -33.63
C LYS A 403 26.60 -2.05 -32.68
N LEU A 404 25.88 -0.94 -32.64
CA LEU A 404 24.72 -0.75 -31.78
C LEU A 404 23.46 -1.12 -32.56
N ARG A 405 22.72 -2.13 -32.07
CA ARG A 405 21.46 -2.58 -32.66
C ARG A 405 20.28 -2.18 -31.80
N VAL A 406 19.24 -1.64 -32.42
CA VAL A 406 17.93 -1.44 -31.79
C VAL A 406 17.14 -2.75 -31.89
N VAL A 407 16.68 -3.30 -30.76
CA VAL A 407 16.02 -4.62 -30.73
C VAL A 407 14.69 -4.58 -31.47
N ALA A 408 13.89 -3.53 -31.24
CA ALA A 408 12.56 -3.38 -31.84
C ALA A 408 12.60 -3.18 -33.36
N THR A 409 13.42 -2.24 -33.86
CA THR A 409 13.49 -1.90 -35.30
C THR A 409 14.47 -2.77 -36.07
N ARG A 410 15.36 -3.48 -35.37
CA ARG A 410 16.47 -4.28 -35.93
C ARG A 410 17.51 -3.46 -36.70
N GLU A 411 17.45 -2.14 -36.62
CA GLU A 411 18.41 -1.25 -37.24
C GLU A 411 19.75 -1.34 -36.50
N GLU A 412 20.84 -1.31 -37.26
CA GLU A 412 22.21 -1.41 -36.78
C GLU A 412 23.01 -0.18 -37.23
N VAL A 413 23.73 0.44 -36.30
CA VAL A 413 24.60 1.58 -36.58
C VAL A 413 25.96 1.32 -35.93
N ASN A 414 27.05 1.62 -36.65
CA ASN A 414 28.39 1.59 -36.08
C ASN A 414 28.65 2.91 -35.34
N ILE A 415 28.95 2.80 -34.05
CA ILE A 415 29.21 3.93 -33.16
C ILE A 415 30.66 3.85 -32.70
N ARG A 416 31.38 4.97 -32.70
CA ARG A 416 32.73 5.01 -32.11
C ARG A 416 32.65 4.65 -30.63
N ARG A 417 33.57 3.82 -30.13
CA ARG A 417 33.55 3.35 -28.74
C ARG A 417 33.48 4.50 -27.72
N GLU A 418 34.16 5.61 -28.01
CA GLU A 418 34.17 6.83 -27.20
C GLU A 418 32.79 7.49 -27.07
N SER A 419 31.96 7.44 -28.12
CA SER A 419 30.63 8.05 -28.15
C SER A 419 29.51 7.09 -27.74
N LEU A 420 29.83 5.83 -27.46
CA LEU A 420 28.82 4.79 -27.20
C LEU A 420 27.95 5.11 -25.98
N VAL A 421 28.54 5.66 -24.91
CA VAL A 421 27.82 6.02 -23.68
C VAL A 421 26.77 7.09 -23.97
N GLU A 422 27.15 8.15 -24.67
CA GLU A 422 26.25 9.26 -25.02
C GLU A 422 25.11 8.78 -25.93
N GLU A 423 25.44 7.93 -26.91
CA GLU A 423 24.45 7.36 -27.83
C GLU A 423 23.42 6.48 -27.10
N ILE A 424 23.87 5.63 -26.16
CA ILE A 424 22.97 4.82 -25.34
C ILE A 424 22.07 5.72 -24.50
N ARG A 425 22.62 6.77 -23.86
CA ARG A 425 21.81 7.73 -23.09
C ARG A 425 20.75 8.38 -23.95
N MET A 426 21.13 8.92 -25.11
CA MET A 426 20.21 9.59 -26.04
C MET A 426 19.05 8.68 -26.47
N ARG A 427 19.32 7.39 -26.71
CA ARG A 427 18.30 6.42 -27.15
C ARG A 427 17.46 5.83 -26.02
N THR A 428 17.83 6.03 -24.76
CA THR A 428 17.15 5.42 -23.60
C THR A 428 16.68 6.41 -22.55
N SER A 429 17.01 7.70 -22.67
CA SER A 429 16.40 8.78 -21.90
C SER A 429 14.94 8.92 -22.31
N ARG A 430 14.05 8.33 -21.52
CA ARG A 430 12.62 8.65 -21.47
C ARG A 430 12.32 9.34 -20.17
#